data_AF-A0A1Y0GZL2-F1
#
_entry.id   AF-A0A1Y0GZL2-F1
#
_cell.length_a   1.000
_cell.length_b   1.000
_cell.length_c   1.000
_cell.angle_alpha   90.00
_cell.angle_beta   90.00
_cell.angle_gamma   90.00
#
_symmetry.space_group_name_H-M   'P 1'
#
loop_
_entity.id
_entity.type
_entity.pdbx_description
1 polymer ?
#
loop_
_entity_poly.entity_id
_entity_poly.type
_entity_poly.pdbx_seq_one_letter_code
_entity_poly.pdbx_strand_id
1 'polypeptide(L)'
;MNGKSDSIQTDQPTALISNSPKTIKHSSLSLTRKVARRGLFKALSVNKPKKSGKPGRLNNVSAKRGFTLVEVLVAAVLLAVGITALVGAISGLMRAERAVAEKDFIDRIAHEKLQELIATQAWQSEAGGTFDDERLRDYTWSLQESNVGVENLTGLTLTVSSQNKGENSISTVVFTAPAPTGTAEGGGT
;
A
#
# COMPACT_ATOMS: atom_id res chain seq x y z
N MET A 1 68.82 10.31 31.91
CA MET A 1 68.57 8.88 32.15
C MET A 1 67.08 8.65 32.14
N ASN A 2 66.63 7.73 31.27
CA ASN A 2 65.36 6.99 31.19
C ASN A 2 64.18 7.52 32.02
N GLY A 3 63.00 7.81 31.46
CA GLY A 3 62.33 7.15 30.34
C GLY A 3 61.18 6.31 30.89
N LYS A 4 59.93 6.66 30.56
CA LYS A 4 58.86 5.71 30.24
C LYS A 4 57.64 6.47 29.72
N SER A 5 57.34 6.24 28.46
CA SER A 5 56.10 6.60 27.79
C SER A 5 55.07 5.52 28.13
N ASP A 6 53.91 5.90 28.66
CA ASP A 6 52.76 5.00 28.73
C ASP A 6 51.58 5.65 28.00
N SER A 7 51.46 5.21 26.75
CA SER A 7 50.36 5.45 25.84
C SER A 7 49.16 4.62 26.29
N ILE A 8 48.07 5.25 26.73
CA ILE A 8 46.80 4.53 26.91
C ILE A 8 46.00 4.66 25.62
N GLN A 9 46.16 3.63 24.80
CA GLN A 9 45.37 3.35 23.63
C GLN A 9 44.12 2.58 24.09
N THR A 10 42.98 3.26 24.14
CA THR A 10 41.69 2.63 24.42
C THR A 10 41.16 2.03 23.12
N ASP A 11 41.21 0.70 23.04
CA ASP A 11 40.65 -0.11 21.96
C ASP A 11 39.15 0.15 21.78
N GLN A 12 38.78 0.65 20.61
CA GLN A 12 37.41 0.67 20.11
C GLN A 12 37.08 -0.72 19.54
N PRO A 13 36.01 -1.41 19.98
CA PRO A 13 35.56 -2.61 19.29
C PRO A 13 34.94 -2.24 17.94
N THR A 14 35.68 -2.54 16.88
CA THR A 14 35.19 -2.48 15.49
C THR A 14 34.13 -3.56 15.29
N ALA A 15 32.86 -3.19 15.44
CA ALA A 15 31.75 -4.02 15.01
C ALA A 15 31.66 -3.96 13.48
N LEU A 16 32.15 -5.01 12.82
CA LEU A 16 31.95 -5.24 11.38
C LEU A 16 30.45 -5.42 11.12
N ILE A 17 29.82 -4.39 10.57
CA ILE A 17 28.45 -4.46 10.06
C ILE A 17 28.48 -5.30 8.78
N SER A 18 28.10 -6.57 8.91
CA SER A 18 27.85 -7.48 7.80
C SER A 18 26.55 -7.07 7.07
N ASN A 19 26.66 -6.15 6.12
CA ASN A 19 25.60 -5.89 5.14
C ASN A 19 25.60 -6.99 4.07
N SER A 20 24.87 -8.07 4.35
CA SER A 20 24.52 -9.05 3.31
C SER A 20 23.38 -8.48 2.46
N PRO A 21 23.54 -8.35 1.12
CA PRO A 21 22.46 -7.92 0.25
C PRO A 21 21.35 -8.99 0.24
N LYS A 22 20.17 -8.63 0.76
CA LYS A 22 18.99 -9.48 0.74
C LYS A 22 18.48 -9.57 -0.71
N THR A 23 18.74 -10.70 -1.36
CA THR A 23 18.27 -11.02 -2.72
C THR A 23 16.74 -10.89 -2.80
N ILE A 24 16.26 -9.85 -3.48
CA ILE A 24 14.84 -9.66 -3.79
C ILE A 24 14.49 -10.58 -4.95
N LYS A 25 13.75 -11.66 -4.67
CA LYS A 25 13.14 -12.50 -5.71
C LYS A 25 12.02 -11.70 -6.38
N HIS A 26 12.27 -11.17 -7.57
CA HIS A 26 11.21 -10.67 -8.44
C HIS A 26 10.33 -11.84 -8.89
N SER A 27 9.16 -11.97 -8.27
CA SER A 27 8.11 -12.87 -8.75
C SER A 27 7.42 -12.21 -9.94
N SER A 28 7.79 -12.65 -11.15
CA SER A 28 7.16 -12.24 -12.40
C SER A 28 5.73 -12.80 -12.47
N LEU A 29 4.73 -11.99 -12.14
CA LEU A 29 3.33 -12.29 -12.42
C LEU A 29 3.05 -11.96 -13.90
N SER A 30 3.10 -12.99 -14.74
CA SER A 30 2.66 -12.90 -16.13
C SER A 30 1.13 -12.74 -16.19
N LEU A 31 0.67 -11.53 -16.50
CA LEU A 31 -0.75 -11.23 -16.75
C LEU A 31 -1.09 -11.53 -18.21
N THR A 32 -1.58 -12.75 -18.49
CA THR A 32 -2.09 -13.12 -19.82
C THR A 32 -3.48 -12.50 -20.02
N ARG A 33 -3.55 -11.29 -20.58
CA ARG A 33 -4.82 -10.68 -21.05
C ARG A 33 -5.22 -11.31 -22.39
N LYS A 34 -6.25 -12.17 -22.36
CA LYS A 34 -6.91 -12.66 -23.58
C LYS A 34 -7.91 -11.61 -24.06
N VAL A 35 -7.51 -10.81 -25.04
CA VAL A 35 -8.40 -9.88 -25.77
C VAL A 35 -9.01 -10.64 -26.94
N ALA A 36 -10.32 -10.93 -26.87
CA ALA A 36 -11.09 -11.41 -28.02
C ALA A 36 -11.85 -10.24 -28.64
N ARG A 37 -11.36 -9.74 -29.79
CA ARG A 37 -12.07 -8.76 -30.63
C ARG A 37 -12.65 -9.45 -31.87
N ARG A 38 -13.95 -9.22 -32.02
CA ARG A 38 -14.83 -9.28 -33.21
C ARG A 38 -14.14 -9.30 -34.58
N GLY A 39 -14.57 -10.24 -35.42
CA GLY A 39 -14.55 -10.15 -36.88
C GLY A 39 -15.94 -10.51 -37.42
N LEU A 40 -16.49 -9.64 -38.26
CA LEU A 40 -17.88 -9.56 -38.73
C LEU A 40 -17.88 -9.71 -40.26
N PHE A 41 -19.00 -10.19 -40.83
CA PHE A 41 -19.36 -10.24 -42.27
C PHE A 41 -18.67 -11.32 -43.13
N LYS A 42 -19.26 -11.92 -44.16
CA LYS A 42 -20.62 -12.01 -44.77
C LYS A 42 -20.44 -12.98 -45.94
N ALA A 43 -21.27 -14.02 -46.08
CA ALA A 43 -21.36 -14.75 -47.34
C ALA A 43 -22.80 -15.21 -47.58
N LEU A 44 -23.39 -14.64 -48.64
CA LEU A 44 -24.67 -14.99 -49.20
C LEU A 44 -24.59 -16.39 -49.84
N SER A 45 -25.59 -17.24 -49.60
CA SER A 45 -25.93 -18.29 -50.56
C SER A 45 -27.44 -18.59 -50.54
N VAL A 46 -27.90 -18.99 -51.72
CA VAL A 46 -29.23 -18.91 -52.30
C VAL A 46 -30.13 -20.10 -51.92
N ASN A 47 -31.35 -19.75 -51.48
CA ASN A 47 -32.69 -20.30 -51.79
C ASN A 47 -32.87 -21.79 -52.22
N LYS A 48 -33.77 -22.52 -51.53
CA LYS A 48 -35.04 -23.05 -52.11
C LYS A 48 -35.96 -23.74 -51.05
N PRO A 49 -37.28 -23.87 -51.33
CA PRO A 49 -38.32 -23.85 -50.31
C PRO A 49 -39.00 -25.21 -49.98
N LYS A 50 -39.76 -25.17 -48.88
CA LYS A 50 -41.00 -25.91 -48.55
C LYS A 50 -40.94 -27.44 -48.40
N LYS A 51 -41.07 -27.91 -47.14
CA LYS A 51 -41.96 -29.02 -46.81
C LYS A 51 -42.85 -28.67 -45.63
N SER A 52 -44.14 -28.58 -45.92
CA SER A 52 -45.25 -28.57 -44.98
C SER A 52 -45.27 -29.87 -44.17
N GLY A 53 -45.11 -29.75 -42.86
CA GLY A 53 -45.37 -30.81 -41.90
C GLY A 53 -45.93 -30.19 -40.64
N LYS A 54 -47.28 -30.17 -40.55
CA LYS A 54 -48.12 -30.13 -39.34
C LYS A 54 -47.62 -29.25 -38.18
N PRO A 55 -48.30 -28.14 -37.80
CA PRO A 55 -48.20 -27.67 -36.42
C PRO A 55 -48.88 -28.71 -35.54
N GLY A 56 -48.14 -29.75 -35.16
CA GLY A 56 -48.56 -30.62 -34.08
C GLY A 56 -48.70 -29.74 -32.85
N ARG A 57 -49.96 -29.45 -32.47
CA ARG A 57 -50.32 -29.12 -31.10
C ARG A 57 -49.67 -30.18 -30.23
N LEU A 58 -48.54 -29.86 -29.65
CA LEU A 58 -48.28 -30.25 -28.29
C LEU A 58 -48.35 -28.95 -27.52
N ASN A 59 -49.58 -28.62 -27.12
CA ASN A 59 -49.79 -27.89 -25.89
C ASN A 59 -49.10 -28.72 -24.82
N ASN A 60 -47.79 -28.49 -24.65
CA ASN A 60 -47.14 -28.75 -23.40
C ASN A 60 -47.75 -27.71 -22.48
N VAL A 61 -48.95 -28.01 -21.99
CA VAL A 61 -49.53 -27.31 -20.85
C VAL A 61 -48.48 -27.48 -19.79
N SER A 62 -47.67 -26.42 -19.66
CA SER A 62 -46.57 -26.30 -18.73
C SER A 62 -47.00 -27.00 -17.47
N ALA A 63 -46.41 -28.17 -17.18
CA ALA A 63 -46.81 -28.98 -16.05
C ALA A 63 -46.53 -28.10 -14.83
N LYS A 64 -47.59 -27.47 -14.30
CA LYS A 64 -47.56 -26.74 -13.04
C LYS A 64 -47.36 -27.80 -11.98
N ARG A 65 -46.11 -28.25 -11.85
CA ARG A 65 -45.63 -29.04 -10.73
C ARG A 65 -45.76 -28.13 -9.53
N GLY A 66 -46.78 -28.39 -8.72
CA GLY A 66 -46.96 -27.68 -7.45
C GLY A 66 -45.73 -27.90 -6.57
N PHE A 67 -45.34 -26.85 -5.86
CA PHE A 67 -44.27 -26.90 -4.87
C PHE A 67 -44.55 -28.04 -3.89
N THR A 68 -43.61 -28.98 -3.80
CA THR A 68 -43.68 -29.98 -2.75
C THR A 68 -43.31 -29.34 -1.41
N LEU A 69 -43.87 -29.82 -0.30
CA LEU A 69 -43.47 -29.36 1.04
C LEU A 69 -41.97 -29.54 1.26
N VAL A 70 -41.41 -30.62 0.71
CA VAL A 70 -39.98 -30.92 0.74
C VAL A 70 -39.16 -29.83 0.07
N GLU A 71 -39.62 -29.28 -1.05
CA GLU A 71 -38.90 -28.21 -1.78
C GLU A 71 -38.81 -26.92 -0.97
N VAL A 72 -39.91 -26.49 -0.33
CA VAL A 72 -39.89 -25.30 0.52
C VAL A 72 -39.00 -25.52 1.75
N LEU A 73 -39.01 -26.73 2.32
CA LEU A 73 -38.13 -27.08 3.43
C LEU A 73 -36.65 -27.02 3.02
N VAL A 74 -36.30 -27.60 1.88
CA VAL A 74 -34.93 -27.54 1.36
C VAL A 74 -34.53 -26.11 1.05
N ALA A 75 -35.39 -25.31 0.42
CA ALA A 75 -35.14 -23.91 0.15
C ALA A 75 -34.92 -23.10 1.44
N ALA A 76 -35.73 -23.34 2.48
CA ALA A 76 -35.57 -22.69 3.78
C ALA A 76 -34.23 -23.06 4.44
N VAL A 77 -33.82 -24.33 4.37
CA VAL A 77 -32.52 -24.78 4.89
C VAL A 77 -31.37 -24.12 4.12
N LEU A 78 -31.42 -24.11 2.79
CA LEU A 78 -30.39 -23.46 1.97
C LEU A 78 -30.33 -21.95 2.23
N LEU A 79 -31.47 -21.30 2.41
CA LEU A 79 -31.55 -19.88 2.73
C LEU A 79 -30.94 -19.59 4.12
N ALA A 80 -31.22 -20.43 5.12
CA ALA A 80 -30.61 -20.27 6.44
C ALA A 80 -29.08 -20.37 6.38
N VAL A 81 -28.54 -21.34 5.63
CA VAL A 81 -27.09 -21.48 5.41
C VAL A 81 -26.53 -20.29 4.62
N GLY A 82 -27.26 -19.80 3.61
CA GLY A 82 -26.85 -18.63 2.84
C GLY A 82 -26.75 -17.37 3.69
N ILE A 83 -27.69 -17.14 4.60
CA ILE A 83 -27.68 -15.99 5.51
C ILE A 83 -26.49 -16.05 6.47
N THR A 84 -26.19 -17.22 7.05
CA THR A 84 -25.05 -17.34 7.97
C THR A 84 -23.72 -17.10 7.25
N ALA A 85 -23.57 -17.61 6.02
CA ALA A 85 -22.42 -17.32 5.18
C ALA A 85 -22.29 -15.82 4.88
N LEU A 86 -23.40 -15.14 4.57
CA LEU A 86 -23.41 -13.69 4.29
C LEU A 86 -23.00 -12.87 5.51
N VAL A 87 -23.50 -13.20 6.70
CA VAL A 87 -23.11 -12.52 7.95
C VAL A 87 -21.62 -12.70 8.23
N GLY A 88 -21.07 -13.88 7.96
CA GLY A 88 -19.63 -14.14 8.02
C GLY A 88 -18.84 -13.26 7.05
N ALA A 89 -19.31 -13.11 5.81
CA ALA A 89 -18.68 -12.25 4.81
C ALA A 89 -18.69 -10.77 5.21
N ILE A 90 -19.81 -10.26 5.72
CA ILE A 90 -19.92 -8.87 6.23
C ILE A 90 -18.94 -8.65 7.37
N SER A 91 -18.86 -9.59 8.31
CA SER A 91 -17.92 -9.50 9.43
C SER A 91 -16.46 -9.47 8.96
N GLY A 92 -16.13 -10.22 7.91
CA GLY A 92 -14.83 -10.15 7.24
C GLY A 92 -14.56 -8.80 6.59
N LEU A 93 -15.55 -8.25 5.88
CA LEU A 93 -15.46 -6.95 5.23
C LEU A 93 -15.22 -5.82 6.24
N MET A 94 -15.96 -5.80 7.35
CA MET A 94 -15.79 -4.79 8.41
C MET A 94 -14.38 -4.82 9.02
N ARG A 95 -13.77 -6.01 9.14
CA ARG A 95 -12.38 -6.13 9.63
C ARG A 95 -11.39 -5.59 8.60
N ALA A 96 -11.60 -5.90 7.32
CA ALA A 96 -10.76 -5.39 6.24
C ALA A 96 -10.85 -3.86 6.14
N GLU A 97 -12.05 -3.30 6.23
CA GLU A 97 -12.27 -1.85 6.22
C GLU A 97 -11.52 -1.14 7.35
N ARG A 98 -11.58 -1.66 8.58
CA ARG A 98 -10.80 -1.12 9.71
C ARG A 98 -9.30 -1.13 9.44
N ALA A 99 -8.79 -2.20 8.82
CA ALA A 99 -7.37 -2.31 8.51
C ALA A 99 -6.91 -1.36 7.38
N VAL A 100 -7.83 -0.94 6.51
CA VAL A 100 -7.57 0.08 5.48
C VAL A 100 -7.65 1.47 6.10
N ALA A 101 -8.72 1.76 6.84
CA ALA A 101 -8.90 3.05 7.52
C ALA A 101 -7.72 3.38 8.45
N GLU A 102 -7.16 2.37 9.11
CA GLU A 102 -5.95 2.53 9.93
C GLU A 102 -4.72 2.91 9.11
N LYS A 103 -4.52 2.30 7.94
CA LYS A 103 -3.40 2.68 7.06
C LYS A 103 -3.55 4.10 6.52
N ASP A 104 -4.75 4.45 6.07
CA ASP A 104 -5.04 5.79 5.58
C ASP A 104 -4.82 6.85 6.68
N PHE A 105 -5.16 6.49 7.93
CA PHE A 105 -4.90 7.34 9.08
C PHE A 105 -3.40 7.55 9.32
N ILE A 106 -2.61 6.47 9.36
CA ILE A 106 -1.14 6.53 9.53
C ILE A 106 -0.51 7.34 8.38
N ASP A 107 -0.96 7.12 7.16
CA ASP A 107 -0.48 7.86 5.99
C ASP A 107 -0.77 9.36 6.11
N ARG A 108 -1.98 9.73 6.54
CA ARG A 108 -2.36 11.14 6.72
C ARG A 108 -1.49 11.84 7.77
N ILE A 109 -1.32 11.23 8.94
CA ILE A 109 -0.51 11.84 10.01
C ILE A 109 0.97 11.91 9.63
N ALA A 110 1.47 10.97 8.82
CA ALA A 110 2.82 11.01 8.30
C ALA A 110 3.01 12.17 7.31
N HIS A 111 2.04 12.41 6.41
CA HIS A 111 2.07 13.58 5.53
C HIS A 111 2.01 14.89 6.32
N GLU A 112 1.10 15.00 7.29
CA GLU A 112 0.94 16.18 8.14
C GLU A 112 2.25 16.48 8.89
N LYS A 113 2.88 15.47 9.51
CA LYS A 113 4.14 15.66 10.25
C LYS A 113 5.32 15.97 9.33
N LEU A 114 5.41 15.34 8.17
CA LEU A 114 6.45 15.65 7.20
C LEU A 114 6.36 17.10 6.71
N GLN A 115 5.14 17.57 6.43
CA GLN A 115 4.90 18.96 6.04
C GLN A 115 5.24 19.95 7.16
N GLU A 116 4.88 19.62 8.40
CA GLU A 116 5.26 20.40 9.57
C GLU A 116 6.78 20.54 9.68
N LEU A 117 7.52 19.42 9.62
CA LEU A 117 8.98 19.40 9.73
C LEU A 117 9.64 20.23 8.62
N ILE A 118 9.14 20.14 7.38
CA ILE A 118 9.65 20.93 6.25
C ILE A 118 9.36 22.43 6.44
N ALA A 119 8.14 22.77 6.87
CA ALA A 119 7.72 24.15 7.04
C ALA A 119 8.47 24.86 8.18
N THR A 120 8.79 24.15 9.26
CA THR A 120 9.54 24.68 10.41
C THR A 120 11.05 24.53 10.27
N GLN A 121 11.52 23.79 9.25
CA GLN A 121 12.91 23.35 9.09
C GLN A 121 13.44 22.50 10.27
N ALA A 122 12.55 21.98 11.12
CA ALA A 122 12.93 21.15 12.28
C ALA A 122 13.57 19.81 11.89
N TRP A 123 13.41 19.38 10.63
CA TRP A 123 14.08 18.19 10.08
C TRP A 123 15.62 18.24 10.19
N GLN A 124 16.22 19.42 10.36
CA GLN A 124 17.67 19.58 10.53
C GLN A 124 18.15 19.23 11.95
N SER A 125 17.27 19.33 12.94
CA SER A 125 17.61 19.10 14.36
C SER A 125 16.91 17.89 14.96
N GLU A 126 15.80 17.45 14.38
CA GLU A 126 14.98 16.36 14.90
C GLU A 126 15.04 15.13 14.00
N ALA A 127 15.35 13.97 14.59
CA ALA A 127 15.40 12.68 13.90
C ALA A 127 14.27 11.72 14.32
N GLY A 128 13.41 12.13 15.25
CA GLY A 128 12.30 11.31 15.73
C GLY A 128 11.65 11.86 17.00
N GLY A 129 10.48 11.33 17.33
CA GLY A 129 9.74 11.73 18.51
C GLY A 129 8.36 11.09 18.63
N THR A 130 7.59 11.61 19.58
CA THR A 130 6.16 11.34 19.73
C THR A 130 5.35 12.48 19.13
N PHE A 131 4.04 12.27 19.02
CA PHE A 131 3.10 13.35 18.69
C PHE A 131 2.60 14.01 19.97
N ASP A 132 2.33 15.32 19.90
CA ASP A 132 1.83 16.09 21.04
C ASP A 132 0.32 15.93 21.27
N ASP A 133 -0.43 15.52 20.23
CA ASP A 133 -1.86 15.23 20.33
C ASP A 133 -2.09 13.97 21.18
N GLU A 134 -2.94 14.07 22.20
CA GLU A 134 -3.34 12.96 23.05
C GLU A 134 -3.88 11.75 22.27
N ARG A 135 -4.53 12.00 21.13
CA ARG A 135 -5.07 10.95 20.24
C ARG A 135 -3.99 10.17 19.50
N LEU A 136 -2.77 10.71 19.45
CA LEU A 136 -1.63 10.17 18.71
C LEU A 136 -0.53 9.61 19.61
N ARG A 137 -0.77 9.52 20.92
CA ARG A 137 0.21 9.05 21.92
C ARG A 137 0.77 7.65 21.65
N ASP A 138 0.00 6.81 20.96
CA ASP A 138 0.40 5.44 20.60
C ASP A 138 1.27 5.37 19.33
N TYR A 139 1.50 6.50 18.67
CA TYR A 139 2.32 6.61 17.47
C TYR A 139 3.62 7.32 17.78
N THR A 140 4.68 6.85 17.15
CA THR A 140 5.99 7.48 17.15
C THR A 140 6.40 7.72 15.71
N TRP A 141 7.28 8.68 15.51
CA TRP A 141 7.83 8.98 14.21
C TRP A 141 9.35 9.01 14.27
N SER A 142 9.99 8.68 13.16
CA SER A 142 11.43 8.79 12.96
C SER A 142 11.71 9.31 11.56
N LEU A 143 12.70 10.19 11.47
CA LEU A 143 13.13 10.80 10.22
C LEU A 143 14.55 10.35 9.91
N GLN A 144 14.75 9.88 8.69
CA GLN A 144 16.05 9.50 8.18
C GLN A 144 16.44 10.40 7.01
N GLU A 145 17.60 11.04 7.14
CA GLU A 145 18.23 11.79 6.08
C GLU A 145 19.05 10.86 5.17
N SER A 146 18.99 11.11 3.87
CA SER A 146 19.75 10.40 2.85
C SER A 146 20.31 11.39 1.83
N ASN A 147 21.57 11.20 1.45
CA ASN A 147 22.18 11.99 0.39
C ASN A 147 21.72 11.43 -0.97
N VAL A 148 21.13 12.29 -1.81
CA VAL A 148 20.59 11.90 -3.13
C VAL A 148 21.61 12.04 -4.27
N GLY A 149 22.87 12.34 -3.96
CA GLY A 149 23.96 12.47 -4.93
C GLY A 149 23.92 13.78 -5.73
N VAL A 150 23.05 14.72 -5.37
CA VAL A 150 22.92 16.04 -5.99
C VAL A 150 23.19 17.09 -4.93
N GLU A 151 24.06 18.05 -5.25
CA GLU A 151 24.39 19.15 -4.34
C GLU A 151 23.13 19.94 -3.99
N ASN A 152 23.03 20.39 -2.73
CA ASN A 152 21.90 21.15 -2.22
C ASN A 152 20.55 20.40 -2.21
N LEU A 153 20.53 19.08 -2.49
CA LEU A 153 19.35 18.24 -2.31
C LEU A 153 19.59 17.20 -1.21
N THR A 154 18.60 17.11 -0.32
CA THR A 154 18.57 16.14 0.77
C THR A 154 17.31 15.30 0.62
N GLY A 155 17.46 13.97 0.63
CA GLY A 155 16.34 13.04 0.69
C GLY A 155 15.93 12.81 2.14
N LEU A 156 14.66 13.00 2.45
CA LEU A 156 14.08 12.75 3.77
C LEU A 156 13.14 11.57 3.69
N THR A 157 13.26 10.60 4.59
CA THR A 157 12.29 9.52 4.75
C THR A 157 11.73 9.54 6.16
N LEU A 158 10.43 9.83 6.28
CA LEU A 158 9.70 9.81 7.54
C LEU A 158 9.03 8.46 7.69
N THR A 159 9.25 7.79 8.81
CA THR A 159 8.55 6.56 9.20
C THR A 159 7.68 6.85 10.41
N VAL A 160 6.40 6.53 10.32
CA VAL A 160 5.46 6.57 11.45
C VAL A 160 5.12 5.15 11.84
N SER A 161 5.31 4.82 13.11
CA SER A 161 5.07 3.49 13.65
C SER A 161 4.08 3.53 14.80
N SER A 162 3.24 2.50 14.89
CA SER A 162 2.37 2.25 16.03
C SER A 162 2.74 0.92 16.64
N GLN A 163 2.77 0.86 17.98
CA GLN A 163 3.15 -0.35 18.72
C GLN A 163 2.37 -1.61 18.31
N ASN A 164 1.11 -1.46 17.92
CA ASN A 164 0.21 -2.59 17.65
C ASN A 164 -0.40 -2.59 16.24
N LYS A 165 -0.19 -1.54 15.45
CA LYS A 165 -0.99 -1.29 14.25
C LYS A 165 -0.20 -1.21 12.94
N GLY A 166 1.12 -1.35 13.04
CA GLY A 166 2.03 -1.36 11.90
C GLY A 166 2.77 -0.04 11.72
N GLU A 167 3.46 0.07 10.60
CA GLU A 167 4.27 1.23 10.23
C GLU A 167 3.95 1.65 8.79
N ASN A 168 4.18 2.93 8.50
CA ASN A 168 4.19 3.46 7.13
C ASN A 168 5.33 4.47 6.98
N SER A 169 5.88 4.58 5.78
CA SER A 169 7.00 5.47 5.47
C SER A 169 6.74 6.30 4.23
N ILE A 170 7.06 7.59 4.30
CA ILE A 170 6.95 8.55 3.18
C ILE A 170 8.30 9.20 2.95
N SER A 171 8.68 9.34 1.68
CA SER A 171 9.94 9.98 1.29
C SER A 171 9.70 11.23 0.46
N THR A 172 10.56 12.24 0.66
CA THR A 172 10.56 13.50 -0.10
C THR A 172 11.99 14.02 -0.29
N VAL A 173 12.16 15.00 -1.16
CA VAL A 173 13.45 15.67 -1.40
C VAL A 173 13.29 17.15 -1.09
N VAL A 174 14.19 17.69 -0.29
CA VAL A 174 14.22 19.10 0.12
C VAL A 174 15.45 19.77 -0.48
N PHE A 175 15.29 21.01 -0.93
CA PHE A 175 16.39 21.85 -1.41
C PHE A 175 16.86 22.80 -0.32
N THR A 176 18.18 22.86 -0.10
CA THR A 176 18.82 23.79 0.83
C THR A 176 19.74 24.72 0.05
N ALA A 177 19.48 26.03 0.06
CA ALA A 177 20.32 26.97 -0.68
C ALA A 177 21.75 27.01 -0.11
N PRO A 178 22.78 27.09 -0.97
CA PRO A 178 24.16 27.22 -0.50
C PRO A 178 24.34 28.57 0.22
N ALA A 179 25.18 28.59 1.25
CA ALA A 179 25.50 29.83 1.96
C ALA A 179 26.06 30.87 0.99
N PRO A 180 25.64 32.15 1.07
CA PRO A 180 26.19 33.19 0.20
C PRO A 180 27.68 33.33 0.47
N THR A 181 28.50 33.13 -0.55
CA THR A 181 29.95 33.38 -0.53
C THR A 181 30.18 34.90 -0.48
N GLY A 182 29.96 35.49 0.69
CA GLY A 182 30.28 36.87 0.97
C GLY A 182 31.77 37.01 1.23
N THR A 183 32.54 37.29 0.18
CA THR A 183 33.88 37.86 0.31
C THR A 183 33.72 39.28 0.87
N ALA A 184 33.66 39.42 2.20
CA ALA A 184 33.85 40.70 2.86
C ALA A 184 35.36 40.99 2.85
N GLU A 185 35.87 41.35 1.68
CA GLU A 185 37.20 41.93 1.53
C GLU A 185 37.13 43.34 2.10
N GLY A 186 37.81 43.53 3.25
CA GLY A 186 37.93 44.81 3.89
C GLY A 186 38.68 45.80 3.01
N GLY A 187 38.02 46.91 2.70
CA GLY A 187 38.67 48.19 2.43
C GLY A 187 37.93 49.21 3.28
N GLY A 188 38.55 50.03 4.11
CA GLY A 188 39.92 50.52 4.19
C GLY A 188 39.76 51.86 4.92
N THR A 189 40.65 52.09 5.88
CA THR A 189 40.73 53.24 6.80
C THR A 189 40.37 54.60 6.23
#